data_AF-A0A8B9GST3-F1
#
_entry.id   AF-A0A8B9GST3-F1
#
_cell.length_a   1.000
_cell.length_b   1.000
_cell.length_c   1.000
_cell.angle_alpha   90.00
_cell.angle_beta   90.00
_cell.angle_gamma   90.00
#
_symmetry.space_group_name_H-M   'P 1'
#
loop_
_entity.id
_entity.type
_entity.pdbx_description
1 polymer ?
#
loop_
_entity_poly.entity_id
_entity_poly.type
_entity_poly.pdbx_seq_one_letter_code
_entity_poly.pdbx_strand_id
1 'polypeptide(L)'
;SCSPPHSIAICTKQMISERFGRGSRTVDLELEAQIEVLRDTKRKYENVLRLARALTNHFYSMVQTQHALGDTFADLSQKSPELRVRSLIIKGVMIDDAQKSQLQLEYDAYRADLEELNMGPRDAVTMARIDAAQQQYQVQKDKYERLRSDVTIKLKFLEENKVKVMHKQLLLFHNAISAYFAGNQQQLEQTLKQFNIKLKPPGDDKPSWLEEQ
;
A
#
# COMPACT_ATOMS: atom_id res chain seq x y z
N SER A 1 31.90 -23.57 68.42
CA SER A 1 32.73 -23.88 67.24
C SER A 1 31.93 -24.74 66.29
N CYS A 2 31.43 -24.17 65.19
CA CYS A 2 30.69 -24.92 64.18
C CYS A 2 31.68 -25.60 63.24
N SER A 3 31.84 -26.91 63.37
CA SER A 3 32.55 -27.71 62.36
C SER A 3 31.69 -27.78 61.09
N PRO A 4 32.28 -27.64 59.89
CA PRO A 4 31.50 -27.74 58.66
C PRO A 4 30.87 -29.13 58.51
N PRO A 5 29.70 -29.24 57.85
CA PRO A 5 29.05 -30.51 57.55
C PRO A 5 30.03 -31.49 56.88
N HIS A 6 29.98 -32.76 57.27
CA HIS A 6 30.92 -33.81 56.84
C HIS A 6 31.07 -33.89 55.31
N SER A 7 29.98 -33.71 54.56
CA SER A 7 29.98 -33.71 53.08
C SER A 7 30.81 -32.56 52.48
N ILE A 8 30.78 -31.37 53.07
CA ILE A 8 31.56 -30.21 52.63
C ILE A 8 33.06 -30.47 52.88
N ALA A 9 33.40 -31.06 54.03
CA ALA A 9 34.79 -31.42 54.34
C ALA A 9 35.35 -32.47 53.36
N ILE A 10 34.55 -33.47 52.96
CA ILE A 10 34.95 -34.48 51.96
C ILE A 10 35.14 -33.84 50.58
N CYS A 11 34.21 -33.01 50.11
CA CYS A 11 34.34 -32.31 48.82
C CYS A 11 35.56 -31.41 48.79
N THR A 12 35.80 -30.65 49.87
CA THR A 12 36.95 -29.76 49.97
C THR A 12 38.27 -30.54 49.94
N LYS A 13 38.34 -31.68 50.65
CA LYS A 13 39.50 -32.59 50.61
C LYS A 13 39.74 -33.16 49.21
N GLN A 14 38.69 -33.55 48.50
CA GLN A 14 38.78 -34.05 47.12
C GLN A 14 39.28 -32.97 46.15
N MET A 15 38.73 -31.76 46.18
CA MET A 15 39.18 -30.64 45.33
C MET A 15 40.65 -30.28 45.57
N ILE A 16 41.10 -30.28 46.83
CA ILE A 16 42.49 -30.03 47.18
C ILE A 16 43.37 -31.18 46.66
N SER A 17 42.94 -32.44 46.83
CA SER A 17 43.68 -33.62 46.34
C SER A 17 43.88 -33.58 44.82
N GLU A 18 42.84 -33.21 44.05
CA GLU A 18 42.92 -33.05 42.59
C GLU A 18 43.87 -31.91 42.19
N ARG A 19 43.86 -30.77 42.90
CA ARG A 19 44.77 -29.64 42.63
C ARG A 19 46.25 -29.97 42.85
N PHE A 20 46.56 -30.86 43.80
CA PHE A 20 47.93 -31.32 44.08
C PHE A 20 48.31 -32.61 43.34
N GLY A 21 47.47 -33.07 42.39
CA GLY A 21 47.72 -34.26 41.57
C GLY A 21 47.65 -35.59 42.34
N ARG A 22 47.04 -35.58 43.54
CA ARG A 22 46.90 -36.77 44.42
C ARG A 22 45.51 -37.39 44.36
N GLY A 23 44.64 -36.89 43.48
CA GLY A 23 43.29 -37.41 43.23
C GLY A 23 42.94 -37.29 41.75
N SER A 24 42.17 -38.25 41.24
CA SER A 24 41.65 -38.23 39.88
C SER A 24 40.24 -37.65 39.86
N ARG A 25 39.96 -36.81 38.86
CA ARG A 25 38.63 -36.33 38.56
C ARG A 25 37.96 -37.31 37.61
N THR A 26 36.77 -37.79 37.96
CA THR A 26 35.93 -38.53 37.03
C THR A 26 35.28 -37.52 36.07
N VAL A 27 35.46 -37.72 34.76
CA VAL A 27 34.82 -36.89 33.72
C VAL A 27 34.07 -37.85 32.79
N ASP A 28 32.76 -37.63 32.68
CA ASP A 28 31.91 -38.36 31.72
C ASP A 28 31.92 -37.60 30.39
N LEU A 29 32.84 -37.99 29.52
CA LEU A 29 33.05 -37.34 28.22
C LEU A 29 31.83 -37.51 27.29
N GLU A 30 31.06 -38.60 27.45
CA GLU A 30 29.88 -38.85 26.64
C GLU A 30 28.74 -37.90 27.04
N LEU A 31 28.49 -37.76 28.34
CA LEU A 31 27.50 -36.82 28.85
C LEU A 31 27.87 -35.36 28.52
N GLU A 32 29.14 -34.97 28.65
CA GLU A 32 29.60 -33.62 28.28
C GLU A 32 29.39 -33.33 26.79
N ALA A 33 29.64 -34.31 25.91
CA ALA A 33 29.38 -34.18 24.48
C ALA A 33 27.87 -34.01 24.17
N GLN A 34 27.01 -34.80 24.83
CA GLN A 34 25.56 -34.69 24.68
C GLN A 34 25.04 -33.32 25.17
N ILE A 35 25.57 -32.82 26.29
CA ILE A 35 25.24 -31.49 26.83
C ILE A 35 25.63 -30.38 25.85
N GLU A 36 26.78 -30.51 25.18
CA GLU A 36 27.21 -29.50 24.21
C GLU A 36 26.31 -29.45 22.96
N VAL A 37 25.88 -30.61 22.45
CA VAL A 37 24.88 -30.69 21.36
C VAL A 37 23.54 -30.06 21.76
N LEU A 38 23.10 -30.29 23.01
CA LEU A 38 21.90 -29.67 23.58
C LEU A 38 22.05 -28.14 23.67
N ARG A 39 23.20 -27.64 24.11
CA ARG A 39 23.49 -26.20 24.17
C ARG A 39 23.50 -25.56 22.78
N ASP A 40 24.04 -26.24 21.77
CA ASP A 40 24.02 -25.78 20.39
C ASP A 40 22.61 -25.74 19.82
N THR A 41 21.81 -26.77 20.09
CA THR A 41 20.41 -26.84 19.69
C THR A 41 19.61 -25.72 20.33
N LYS A 42 19.80 -25.46 21.63
CA LYS A 42 19.23 -24.32 22.34
C LYS A 42 19.60 -22.99 21.66
N ARG A 43 20.89 -22.76 21.36
CA ARG A 43 21.36 -21.55 20.66
C ARG A 43 20.67 -21.36 19.30
N LYS A 44 20.48 -22.44 18.54
CA LYS A 44 19.77 -22.40 17.24
C LYS A 44 18.30 -22.00 17.42
N TYR A 45 17.60 -22.58 18.39
CA TYR A 45 16.21 -22.21 18.69
C TYR A 45 16.07 -20.77 19.19
N GLU A 46 16.97 -20.31 20.05
CA GLU A 46 17.01 -18.92 20.50
C GLU A 46 17.23 -17.95 19.33
N ASN A 47 18.08 -18.32 18.36
CA ASN A 47 18.27 -17.53 17.15
C ASN A 47 17.02 -17.50 16.25
N VAL A 48 16.35 -18.64 16.04
CA VAL A 48 15.09 -18.69 15.29
C VAL A 48 14.02 -17.82 15.96
N LEU A 49 13.90 -17.88 17.29
CA LEU A 49 12.96 -17.06 18.04
C LEU A 49 13.28 -15.57 17.93
N ARG A 50 14.56 -15.19 18.00
CA ARG A 50 15.02 -13.82 17.78
C ARG A 50 14.62 -13.32 16.38
N LEU A 51 14.79 -14.15 15.36
CA LEU A 51 14.45 -13.81 13.98
C LEU A 51 12.94 -13.71 13.76
N ALA A 52 12.15 -14.62 14.34
CA ALA A 52 10.69 -14.55 14.30
C ALA A 52 10.18 -13.23 14.90
N ARG A 53 10.74 -12.80 16.04
CA ARG A 53 10.42 -11.49 16.65
C ARG A 53 10.80 -10.32 15.75
N ALA A 54 11.98 -10.37 15.12
CA ALA A 54 12.38 -9.34 14.17
C ALA A 54 11.41 -9.25 12.98
N LEU A 55 10.99 -10.40 12.45
CA LEU A 55 10.01 -10.47 11.36
C LEU A 55 8.65 -9.88 11.76
N THR A 56 8.16 -10.18 12.97
CA THR A 56 6.93 -9.57 13.50
C THR A 56 7.03 -8.05 13.61
N ASN A 57 8.17 -7.53 14.07
CA ASN A 57 8.39 -6.09 14.16
C ASN A 57 8.43 -5.41 12.77
N HIS A 58 9.01 -6.07 11.77
CA HIS A 58 8.99 -5.59 10.40
C HIS A 58 7.56 -5.56 9.84
N PHE A 59 6.77 -6.61 10.10
CA PHE A 59 5.37 -6.66 9.68
C PHE A 59 4.52 -5.55 10.34
N TYR A 60 4.74 -5.28 11.63
CA TYR A 60 4.09 -4.17 12.31
C TYR A 60 4.45 -2.82 11.67
N SER A 61 5.72 -2.61 11.35
CA SER A 61 6.21 -1.40 10.67
C SER A 61 5.60 -1.25 9.27
N MET A 62 5.37 -2.35 8.54
CA MET A 62 4.66 -2.36 7.26
C MET A 62 3.24 -1.84 7.41
N VAL A 63 2.46 -2.40 8.35
CA VAL A 63 1.06 -2.01 8.54
C VAL A 63 0.95 -0.54 8.92
N GLN A 64 1.84 -0.04 9.77
CA GLN A 64 1.89 1.39 10.12
C GLN A 64 2.22 2.28 8.92
N THR A 65 3.22 1.90 8.12
CA THR A 65 3.58 2.63 6.90
C THR A 65 2.45 2.61 5.88
N GLN A 66 1.75 1.48 5.75
CA GLN A 66 0.58 1.35 4.88
C GLN A 66 -0.56 2.28 5.32
N HIS A 67 -0.84 2.37 6.63
CA HIS A 67 -1.81 3.32 7.17
C HIS A 67 -1.40 4.77 6.87
N ALA A 68 -0.14 5.15 7.15
CA ALA A 68 0.36 6.50 6.89
C ALA A 68 0.33 6.87 5.38
N LEU A 69 0.60 5.91 4.49
CA LEU A 69 0.40 6.08 3.05
C LEU A 69 -1.08 6.31 2.71
N GLY A 70 -1.99 5.53 3.30
CA GLY A 70 -3.43 5.74 3.15
C GLY A 70 -3.87 7.14 3.58
N ASP A 71 -3.39 7.61 4.72
CA ASP A 71 -3.71 8.94 5.26
C ASP A 71 -3.15 10.06 4.40
N THR A 72 -1.89 9.94 3.94
CA THR A 72 -1.27 10.91 3.04
C THR A 72 -1.93 10.91 1.65
N PHE A 73 -2.38 9.76 1.15
CA PHE A 73 -3.20 9.70 -0.07
C PHE A 73 -4.56 10.37 0.12
N ALA A 74 -5.21 10.19 1.27
CA ALA A 74 -6.47 10.86 1.57
C ALA A 74 -6.30 12.39 1.65
N ASP A 75 -5.22 12.87 2.28
CA ASP A 75 -4.90 14.30 2.39
C ASP A 75 -4.45 14.91 1.05
N LEU A 76 -3.59 14.23 0.29
CA LEU A 76 -3.19 14.65 -1.06
C LEU A 76 -4.36 14.59 -2.05
N SER A 77 -5.30 13.66 -1.86
CA SER A 77 -6.55 13.65 -2.63
C SER A 77 -7.34 14.95 -2.41
N GLN A 78 -7.33 15.46 -1.17
CA GLN A 78 -7.97 16.73 -0.83
C GLN A 78 -7.15 17.96 -1.26
N LYS A 79 -5.82 17.86 -1.34
CA LYS A 79 -4.91 19.00 -1.59
C LYS A 79 -4.32 19.09 -3.00
N SER A 80 -4.37 18.02 -3.80
CA SER A 80 -3.78 17.98 -5.14
C SER A 80 -4.47 19.04 -6.02
N PRO A 81 -3.69 19.95 -6.64
CA PRO A 81 -4.24 20.98 -7.50
C PRO A 81 -4.98 20.37 -8.69
N GLU A 82 -4.60 19.20 -9.18
CA GLU A 82 -5.32 18.49 -10.25
C GLU A 82 -6.72 18.02 -9.79
N LEU A 83 -6.85 17.52 -8.56
CA LEU A 83 -8.15 17.15 -7.97
C LEU A 83 -8.97 18.39 -7.58
N ARG A 84 -8.33 19.46 -7.11
CA ARG A 84 -8.96 20.75 -6.86
C ARG A 84 -9.46 21.40 -8.15
N VAL A 85 -8.64 21.41 -9.19
CA VAL A 85 -8.99 21.87 -10.54
C VAL A 85 -10.10 21.00 -11.11
N ARG A 86 -10.03 19.68 -10.97
CA ARG A 86 -11.14 18.79 -11.34
C ARG A 86 -12.42 19.13 -10.58
N SER A 87 -12.35 19.38 -9.27
CA SER A 87 -13.51 19.79 -8.47
C SER A 87 -14.09 21.12 -8.95
N LEU A 88 -13.25 22.11 -9.25
CA LEU A 88 -13.67 23.40 -9.79
C LEU A 88 -14.30 23.26 -11.19
N ILE A 89 -13.73 22.43 -12.06
CA ILE A 89 -14.28 22.15 -13.39
C ILE A 89 -15.63 21.43 -13.26
N ILE A 90 -15.76 20.45 -12.37
CA ILE A 90 -17.04 19.78 -12.10
C ILE A 90 -18.08 20.80 -11.64
N LYS A 91 -17.74 21.70 -10.70
CA LYS A 91 -18.63 22.77 -10.27
C LYS A 91 -19.05 23.67 -11.44
N GLY A 92 -18.13 24.03 -12.31
CA GLY A 92 -18.42 24.79 -13.54
C GLY A 92 -19.38 24.05 -14.47
N VAL A 93 -19.15 22.76 -14.73
CA VAL A 93 -20.03 21.93 -15.56
C VAL A 93 -21.43 21.82 -14.97
N MET A 94 -21.57 21.74 -13.65
CA MET A 94 -22.88 21.73 -12.98
C MET A 94 -23.64 23.06 -13.14
N ILE A 95 -22.93 24.19 -13.13
CA ILE A 95 -23.51 25.51 -13.40
C ILE A 95 -23.98 25.59 -14.85
N ASP A 96 -23.13 25.15 -15.80
CA ASP A 96 -23.47 25.14 -17.22
C ASP A 96 -24.65 24.21 -17.53
N ASP A 97 -24.77 23.07 -16.84
CA ASP A 97 -25.90 22.14 -17.01
C ASP A 97 -27.21 22.72 -16.47
N ALA A 98 -27.15 23.44 -15.35
CA ALA A 98 -28.30 24.20 -14.85
C ALA A 98 -28.73 25.30 -15.83
N GLN A 99 -27.77 26.04 -16.40
CA GLN A 99 -28.04 27.05 -17.43
C GLN A 99 -28.57 26.43 -18.73
N LYS A 100 -28.02 25.30 -19.16
CA LYS A 100 -28.49 24.54 -20.32
C LYS A 100 -29.94 24.10 -20.11
N SER A 101 -30.29 23.61 -18.92
CA SER A 101 -31.67 23.21 -18.59
C SER A 101 -32.63 24.40 -18.66
N GLN A 102 -32.21 25.59 -18.23
CA GLN A 102 -33.00 26.82 -18.39
C GLN A 102 -33.14 27.22 -19.86
N LEU A 103 -32.06 27.22 -20.64
CA LEU A 103 -32.10 27.53 -22.07
C LEU A 103 -32.92 26.52 -22.87
N GLN A 104 -32.95 25.26 -22.44
CA GLN A 104 -33.78 24.23 -23.04
C GLN A 104 -35.26 24.57 -22.89
N LEU A 105 -35.69 25.02 -21.70
CA LEU A 105 -37.06 25.44 -21.44
C LEU A 105 -37.44 26.65 -22.30
N GLU A 106 -36.56 27.66 -22.38
CA GLU A 106 -36.79 28.83 -23.24
C GLU A 106 -36.90 28.40 -24.71
N TYR A 107 -35.96 27.59 -25.21
CA TYR A 107 -36.00 27.04 -26.57
C TYR A 107 -37.29 26.28 -26.87
N ASP A 108 -37.75 25.42 -25.96
CA ASP A 108 -39.00 24.67 -26.12
C ASP A 108 -40.22 25.60 -26.15
N ALA A 109 -40.23 26.69 -25.37
CA ALA A 109 -41.29 27.70 -25.38
C ALA A 109 -41.35 28.46 -26.72
N TYR A 110 -40.22 28.92 -27.25
CA TYR A 110 -40.17 29.58 -28.56
C TYR A 110 -40.50 28.63 -29.72
N ARG A 111 -40.19 27.33 -29.59
CA ARG A 111 -40.63 26.32 -30.55
C ARG A 111 -42.15 26.19 -30.57
N ALA A 112 -42.77 26.07 -29.39
CA ALA A 112 -44.21 25.93 -29.26
C ALA A 112 -44.96 27.18 -29.78
N ASP A 113 -44.48 28.39 -29.48
CA ASP A 113 -45.04 29.65 -29.98
C ASP A 113 -45.01 29.73 -31.52
N LEU A 114 -43.89 29.34 -32.14
CA LEU A 114 -43.75 29.29 -33.59
C LEU A 114 -44.67 28.24 -34.24
N GLU A 115 -44.82 27.07 -33.61
CA GLU A 115 -45.76 26.02 -34.05
C GLU A 115 -47.21 26.50 -33.98
N GLU A 116 -47.60 27.19 -32.91
CA GLU A 116 -48.93 27.76 -32.72
C GLU A 116 -49.25 28.84 -33.76
N LEU A 117 -48.34 29.81 -33.94
CA LEU A 117 -48.50 30.87 -34.95
C LEU A 117 -48.62 30.32 -36.36
N ASN A 118 -47.95 29.20 -36.67
CA ASN A 118 -48.04 28.55 -37.96
C ASN A 118 -49.38 27.87 -38.25
N MET A 119 -50.20 27.60 -37.23
CA MET A 119 -51.57 27.09 -37.40
C MET A 119 -52.59 28.21 -37.66
N GLY A 120 -52.19 29.47 -37.49
CA GLY A 120 -53.02 30.64 -37.71
C GLY A 120 -53.24 31.01 -39.19
N PRO A 121 -54.14 31.97 -39.46
CA PRO A 121 -54.41 32.48 -40.81
C PRO A 121 -53.17 33.14 -41.44
N ARG A 122 -52.98 33.02 -42.75
CA ARG A 122 -51.81 33.54 -43.49
C ARG A 122 -52.04 34.95 -44.05
N ASP A 123 -52.52 35.85 -43.21
CA ASP A 123 -52.65 37.27 -43.56
C ASP A 123 -51.32 38.03 -43.36
N ALA A 124 -51.20 39.24 -43.90
CA ALA A 124 -49.95 40.00 -43.88
C ALA A 124 -49.43 40.29 -42.45
N VAL A 125 -50.34 40.47 -41.49
CA VAL A 125 -50.00 40.73 -40.08
C VAL A 125 -49.47 39.46 -39.42
N THR A 126 -50.14 38.32 -39.61
CA THR A 126 -49.71 37.03 -39.03
C THR A 126 -48.41 36.56 -39.68
N MET A 127 -48.24 36.76 -40.98
CA MET A 127 -46.99 36.46 -41.68
C MET A 127 -45.79 37.24 -41.09
N ALA A 128 -45.94 38.53 -40.82
CA ALA A 128 -44.87 39.32 -40.18
C ALA A 128 -44.55 38.84 -38.76
N ARG A 129 -45.55 38.36 -38.00
CA ARG A 129 -45.34 37.79 -36.66
C ARG A 129 -44.63 36.43 -36.72
N ILE A 130 -44.95 35.60 -37.71
CA ILE A 130 -44.28 34.33 -37.95
C ILE A 130 -42.81 34.55 -38.29
N ASP A 131 -42.49 35.52 -39.16
CA ASP A 131 -41.09 35.84 -39.49
C ASP A 131 -40.30 36.29 -38.26
N ALA A 132 -40.90 37.12 -37.39
CA ALA A 132 -40.28 37.54 -36.14
C ALA A 132 -40.08 36.37 -35.16
N ALA A 133 -41.10 35.51 -34.99
CA ALA A 133 -41.02 34.31 -34.14
C ALA A 133 -39.98 33.31 -34.66
N GLN A 134 -39.87 33.14 -35.98
CA GLN A 134 -38.87 32.29 -36.64
C GLN A 134 -37.44 32.76 -36.32
N GLN A 135 -37.19 34.08 -36.37
CA GLN A 135 -35.90 34.66 -36.01
C GLN A 135 -35.58 34.43 -34.52
N GLN A 136 -36.55 34.64 -33.63
CA GLN A 136 -36.36 34.43 -32.19
C GLN A 136 -36.10 32.95 -31.85
N TYR A 137 -36.84 32.03 -32.47
CA TYR A 137 -36.61 30.59 -32.37
C TYR A 137 -35.17 30.22 -32.77
N GLN A 138 -34.69 30.74 -33.91
CA GLN A 138 -33.34 30.43 -34.38
C GLN A 138 -32.26 30.94 -33.40
N VAL A 139 -32.44 32.14 -32.85
CA VAL A 139 -31.51 32.69 -31.83
C VAL A 139 -31.44 31.81 -30.59
N GLN A 140 -32.58 31.31 -30.10
CA GLN A 140 -32.59 30.47 -28.89
C GLN A 140 -32.08 29.06 -29.15
N LYS A 141 -32.36 28.51 -30.34
CA LYS A 141 -31.79 27.24 -30.81
C LYS A 141 -30.27 27.31 -30.82
N ASP A 142 -29.69 28.34 -31.44
CA ASP A 142 -28.25 28.52 -31.52
C ASP A 142 -27.60 28.63 -30.14
N LYS A 143 -28.21 29.37 -29.22
CA LYS A 143 -27.72 29.51 -27.83
C LYS A 143 -27.72 28.18 -27.09
N TYR A 144 -28.82 27.43 -27.17
CA TYR A 144 -28.94 26.12 -26.54
C TYR A 144 -27.95 25.11 -27.12
N GLU A 145 -27.82 25.03 -28.45
CA GLU A 145 -26.91 24.10 -29.11
C GLU A 145 -25.43 24.39 -28.79
N ARG A 146 -25.05 25.68 -28.70
CA ARG A 146 -23.70 26.09 -28.29
C ARG A 146 -23.39 25.63 -26.86
N LEU A 147 -24.23 25.95 -25.89
CA LEU A 147 -23.99 25.57 -24.49
C LEU A 147 -24.02 24.04 -24.31
N ARG A 148 -24.91 23.34 -25.02
CA ARG A 148 -24.94 21.87 -25.03
C ARG A 148 -23.64 21.28 -25.56
N SER A 149 -23.08 21.84 -26.63
CA SER A 149 -21.79 21.43 -27.19
C SER A 149 -20.66 21.62 -26.18
N ASP A 150 -20.61 22.79 -25.54
CA ASP A 150 -19.60 23.14 -24.54
C ASP A 150 -19.62 22.19 -23.33
N VAL A 151 -20.82 21.92 -22.77
CA VAL A 151 -20.98 20.95 -21.67
C VAL A 151 -20.50 19.55 -22.09
N THR A 152 -20.84 19.13 -23.31
CA THR A 152 -20.42 17.81 -23.85
C THR A 152 -18.90 17.70 -23.94
N ILE A 153 -18.23 18.75 -24.42
CA ILE A 153 -16.77 18.81 -24.52
C ILE A 153 -16.14 18.76 -23.12
N LYS A 154 -16.64 19.56 -22.17
CA LYS A 154 -16.14 19.59 -20.78
C LYS A 154 -16.28 18.23 -20.09
N LEU A 155 -17.37 17.50 -20.33
CA LEU A 155 -17.56 16.13 -19.81
C LEU A 155 -16.53 15.14 -20.35
N LYS A 156 -16.19 15.20 -21.65
CA LYS A 156 -15.14 14.35 -22.23
C LYS A 156 -13.77 14.61 -21.60
N PHE A 157 -13.41 15.88 -21.42
CA PHE A 157 -12.16 16.24 -20.77
C PHE A 157 -12.07 15.74 -19.31
N LEU A 158 -13.18 15.80 -18.58
CA LEU A 158 -13.25 15.29 -17.21
C LEU A 158 -13.00 13.77 -17.14
N GLU A 159 -13.52 13.02 -18.10
CA GLU A 159 -13.32 11.57 -18.15
C GLU A 159 -11.88 11.21 -18.52
N GLU A 160 -11.28 11.87 -19.51
CA GLU A 160 -9.89 11.64 -19.91
C GLU A 160 -8.89 11.99 -18.78
N ASN A 161 -9.17 13.05 -18.02
CA ASN A 161 -8.31 13.48 -16.92
C ASN A 161 -8.34 12.49 -15.73
N LYS A 162 -9.45 11.77 -15.53
CA LYS A 162 -9.60 10.76 -14.47
C LYS A 162 -8.55 9.66 -14.54
N VAL A 163 -8.29 9.17 -15.75
CA VAL A 163 -7.33 8.08 -15.98
C VAL A 163 -5.91 8.54 -15.64
N LYS A 164 -5.54 9.77 -16.01
CA LYS A 164 -4.21 10.34 -15.75
C LYS A 164 -3.94 10.52 -14.26
N VAL A 165 -4.91 11.05 -13.52
CA VAL A 165 -4.79 11.19 -12.06
C VAL A 165 -4.66 9.82 -11.40
N MET A 166 -5.52 8.86 -11.74
CA MET A 166 -5.46 7.50 -11.17
C MET A 166 -4.16 6.79 -11.49
N HIS A 167 -3.66 6.90 -12.73
CA HIS A 167 -2.41 6.27 -13.15
C HIS A 167 -1.21 6.80 -12.35
N LYS A 168 -1.11 8.13 -12.17
CA LYS A 168 -0.04 8.75 -11.38
C LYS A 168 -0.06 8.26 -9.92
N GLN A 169 -1.25 8.11 -9.32
CA GLN A 169 -1.38 7.62 -7.95
C GLN A 169 -1.03 6.14 -7.80
N LEU A 170 -1.48 5.30 -8.74
CA LEU A 170 -1.12 3.87 -8.77
C LEU A 170 0.39 3.67 -8.93
N LEU A 171 1.04 4.49 -9.75
CA LEU A 171 2.49 4.42 -9.96
C LEU A 171 3.28 4.79 -8.70
N LEU A 172 2.87 5.84 -7.97
CA LEU A 172 3.48 6.22 -6.71
C LEU A 172 3.35 5.10 -5.67
N PHE A 173 2.17 4.48 -5.58
CA PHE A 173 1.93 3.36 -4.68
C PHE A 173 2.78 2.14 -5.03
N HIS A 174 2.84 1.78 -6.31
CA HIS A 174 3.68 0.68 -6.80
C HIS A 174 5.15 0.90 -6.47
N ASN A 175 5.68 2.11 -6.70
CA ASN A 175 7.08 2.43 -6.42
C ASN A 175 7.42 2.32 -4.92
N ALA A 176 6.51 2.77 -4.04
CA ALA A 176 6.68 2.63 -2.59
C ALA A 176 6.75 1.15 -2.16
N ILE A 177 5.86 0.31 -2.69
CA ILE A 177 5.84 -1.13 -2.40
C ILE A 177 7.14 -1.80 -2.89
N SER A 178 7.55 -1.51 -4.13
CA SER A 178 8.75 -2.09 -4.74
C SER A 178 10.03 -1.73 -3.97
N ALA A 179 10.17 -0.48 -3.52
CA ALA A 179 11.32 -0.05 -2.71
C ALA A 179 11.41 -0.79 -1.36
N TYR A 180 10.26 -1.02 -0.71
CA TYR A 180 10.18 -1.74 0.55
C TYR A 180 10.58 -3.22 0.41
N PHE A 181 10.05 -3.92 -0.61
CA PHE A 181 10.43 -5.31 -0.85
C PHE A 181 11.90 -5.47 -1.22
N ALA A 182 12.46 -4.53 -1.99
CA ALA A 182 13.89 -4.52 -2.30
C ALA A 182 14.75 -4.37 -1.04
N GLY A 183 14.39 -3.47 -0.12
CA GLY A 183 15.09 -3.30 1.16
C GLY A 183 15.02 -4.56 2.03
N ASN A 184 13.84 -5.18 2.11
CA ASN A 184 13.66 -6.42 2.85
C ASN A 184 14.41 -7.62 2.24
N GLN A 185 14.45 -7.70 0.91
CA GLN A 185 15.23 -8.72 0.21
C GLN A 185 16.70 -8.61 0.56
N GLN A 186 17.28 -7.40 0.56
CA GLN A 186 18.67 -7.18 0.93
C GLN A 186 18.96 -7.60 2.38
N GLN A 187 18.05 -7.28 3.30
CA GLN A 187 18.23 -7.59 4.72
C GLN A 187 18.06 -9.09 5.02
N LEU A 188 17.15 -9.76 4.31
CA LEU A 188 17.02 -11.22 4.33
C LEU A 188 18.29 -11.89 3.79
N GLU A 189 18.83 -11.41 2.67
CA GLU A 189 20.06 -11.95 2.07
C GLU A 189 21.26 -11.78 3.01
N GLN A 190 21.39 -10.63 3.67
CA GLN A 190 22.41 -10.41 4.71
C GLN A 190 22.26 -11.40 5.88
N THR A 191 21.03 -11.69 6.29
CA THR A 191 20.74 -12.65 7.36
C THR A 191 21.07 -14.07 6.94
N LEU A 192 20.72 -14.48 5.72
CA LEU A 192 21.07 -15.79 5.17
C LEU A 192 22.59 -15.97 5.06
N LYS A 193 23.35 -14.92 4.74
CA LYS A 193 24.82 -14.95 4.79
C LYS A 193 25.36 -15.21 6.20
N GLN A 194 24.66 -14.80 7.26
CA GLN A 194 25.04 -15.15 8.65
C GLN A 194 24.74 -16.63 8.99
N PHE A 195 23.79 -17.27 8.28
CA PHE A 195 23.52 -18.71 8.43
C PHE A 195 24.57 -19.59 7.77
N ASN A 196 25.42 -19.06 6.87
CA ASN A 196 26.57 -19.76 6.32
C ASN A 196 27.69 -19.90 7.36
N ILE A 197 27.50 -20.80 8.33
CA ILE A 197 28.60 -21.39 9.10
C ILE A 197 29.54 -22.03 8.07
N LYS A 198 30.78 -21.53 7.97
CA LYS A 198 31.85 -22.20 7.23
C LYS A 198 32.05 -23.58 7.86
N LEU A 199 31.51 -24.63 7.25
CA LEU A 199 31.96 -25.99 7.49
C LEU A 199 33.45 -26.06 7.11
N LYS A 200 34.26 -26.58 8.03
CA LYS A 200 35.67 -26.88 7.75
C LYS A 200 35.78 -27.82 6.54
N PRO A 201 36.84 -27.69 5.72
CA PRO A 201 36.99 -28.50 4.50
C PRO A 201 37.32 -29.97 4.82
N PRO A 202 36.99 -30.92 3.92
CA PRO A 202 37.09 -32.35 4.19
C PRO A 202 38.54 -32.87 4.20
N GLY A 203 38.87 -33.49 5.34
CA GLY A 203 39.96 -34.43 5.61
C GLY A 203 39.74 -35.15 6.95
N ASP A 204 38.51 -35.14 7.46
CA ASP A 204 38.10 -35.70 8.76
C ASP A 204 36.93 -36.66 8.48
N ASP A 205 37.28 -37.83 7.92
CA ASP A 205 36.38 -38.82 7.34
C ASP A 205 35.64 -39.62 8.44
N LYS A 206 34.47 -39.14 8.89
CA LYS A 206 33.45 -40.03 9.45
C LYS A 206 32.05 -39.67 8.92
N PRO A 207 31.26 -40.68 8.51
CA PRO A 207 30.00 -40.47 7.81
C PRO A 207 28.91 -39.87 8.71
N SER A 208 27.99 -39.16 8.06
CA SER A 208 26.82 -38.53 8.67
C SER A 208 25.75 -39.58 8.98
N TRP A 209 25.21 -39.56 10.20
CA TRP A 209 24.21 -40.51 10.71
C TRP A 209 22.84 -40.48 9.98
N LEU A 210 22.66 -39.61 8.99
CA LEU A 210 21.44 -39.50 8.18
C LEU A 210 21.40 -40.52 7.01
N GLU A 211 22.42 -41.35 6.84
CA GLU A 211 22.51 -42.35 5.75
C GLU A 211 22.26 -43.81 6.21
N GLU A 212 21.97 -44.09 7.50
CA GLU A 212 21.62 -45.44 7.97
C GLU A 212 20.25 -45.47 8.70
N GLN A 213 19.17 -45.47 7.92
CA GLN A 213 17.85 -46.05 8.25
C GLN A 213 17.22 -46.59 6.95
#